data_AF-A0A366HWG3-F1
#
_entry.id   AF-A0A366HWG3-F1
#
_cell.length_a   1.000
_cell.length_b   1.000
_cell.length_c   1.000
_cell.angle_alpha   90.00
_cell.angle_beta   90.00
_cell.angle_gamma   90.00
#
_symmetry.space_group_name_H-M   'P 1'
#
loop_
_entity.id
_entity.type
_entity.pdbx_description
1 polymer ?
#
loop_
_entity_poly.entity_id
_entity_poly.type
_entity_poly.pdbx_seq_one_letter_code
_entity_poly.pdbx_strand_id
1 'polypeptide(L)'
;MRLTEAIIEEDDYDFMVMERTQGQGCYCFVNGLVENQIQKLQSHYPYVVVDNEAGMEHISRGLLPVMDTSILVSDSSRRGVQAAGRIARLMEELKFKPKQVGLIINRAPEVCKERKRSINH
;
A
#
# COMPACT_ATOMS: atom_id res chain seq x y z
N MET A 1 6.59 -11.78 20.48
CA MET A 1 6.44 -10.40 20.02
C MET A 1 4.98 -10.02 20.15
N ARG A 2 4.65 -9.07 21.03
CA ARG A 2 3.29 -8.53 21.10
C ARG A 2 3.22 -7.39 20.09
N LEU A 3 2.23 -7.39 19.20
CA LEU A 3 2.12 -6.37 18.14
C LEU A 3 2.00 -4.95 18.73
N THR A 4 1.43 -4.83 19.93
CA THR A 4 1.32 -3.58 20.69
C THR A 4 2.65 -2.94 21.07
N GLU A 5 3.77 -3.67 21.05
CA GLU A 5 5.10 -3.08 21.29
C GLU A 5 5.69 -2.41 20.03
N ALA A 6 5.10 -2.65 18.86
CA ALA A 6 5.51 -2.08 17.58
C ALA A 6 4.60 -0.94 17.10
N ILE A 7 3.60 -0.59 17.90
CA ILE A 7 2.67 0.52 17.66
C ILE A 7 3.09 1.68 18.54
N ILE A 8 3.27 2.84 17.93
CA ILE A 8 3.45 4.12 18.61
C ILE A 8 2.07 4.78 18.62
N GLU A 9 1.51 4.93 19.82
CA GLU A 9 0.21 5.58 20.04
C GLU A 9 0.43 7.09 20.23
N GLU A 10 -0.28 7.91 19.46
CA GLU A 10 -0.31 9.37 19.60
C GLU A 10 -1.76 9.82 19.79
N ASP A 11 -1.97 11.08 20.19
CA ASP A 11 -3.31 11.60 20.52
C ASP A 11 -4.31 11.49 19.35
N ASP A 12 -3.83 11.59 18.11
CA ASP A 12 -4.66 11.67 16.90
C ASP A 12 -4.45 10.51 15.91
N TYR A 13 -3.40 9.71 16.05
CA TYR A 13 -3.08 8.61 15.14
C TYR A 13 -2.21 7.55 15.81
N ASP A 14 -2.33 6.31 15.35
CA ASP A 14 -1.43 5.24 15.75
C ASP A 14 -0.55 4.83 14.58
N PHE A 15 0.75 4.73 14.84
CA PHE A 15 1.74 4.41 13.82
C PHE A 15 2.35 3.04 14.07
N MET A 16 2.27 2.16 13.07
CA MET A 16 2.85 0.82 13.14
C MET A 16 3.94 0.68 12.08
N VAL A 17 5.15 0.33 12.52
CA VAL A 17 6.27 0.04 11.61
C VAL A 17 6.30 -1.45 11.32
N MET A 18 6.03 -1.82 10.07
CA MET A 18 6.31 -3.18 9.60
C MET A 18 7.81 -3.24 9.26
N GLU A 19 8.62 -3.76 10.19
CA GLU A 19 10.05 -3.96 9.97
C GLU A 19 10.32 -4.78 8.69
N ARG A 20 11.50 -4.58 8.09
CA ARG A 20 11.95 -5.41 6.95
C ARG A 20 12.13 -6.84 7.42
N THR A 21 11.39 -7.78 6.84
CA THR A 21 11.68 -9.21 6.99
C THR A 21 12.99 -9.53 6.24
N GLN A 22 14.12 -9.55 6.93
CA GLN A 22 15.42 -9.99 6.42
C GLN A 22 15.73 -11.40 6.93
N GLY A 23 16.09 -12.33 6.03
CA GLY A 23 16.66 -13.65 6.35
C GLY A 23 16.13 -14.81 5.50
N GLN A 24 16.76 -15.99 5.63
CA GLN A 24 16.30 -17.26 5.04
C GLN A 24 15.48 -18.04 6.07
N GLY A 25 14.22 -18.37 5.76
CA GLY A 25 13.35 -19.13 6.66
C GLY A 25 11.87 -19.14 6.24
N CYS A 26 11.06 -19.93 6.93
CA CYS A 26 9.63 -20.08 6.67
C CYS A 26 8.83 -18.95 7.37
N TYR A 27 8.75 -17.78 6.74
CA TYR A 27 8.08 -16.58 7.27
C TYR A 27 6.54 -16.63 7.27
N CYS A 28 5.94 -17.72 6.78
CA CYS A 28 4.49 -17.89 6.72
C CYS A 28 3.82 -17.70 8.09
N PHE A 29 4.47 -18.14 9.18
CA PHE A 29 3.92 -18.02 10.53
C PHE A 29 3.91 -16.57 11.05
N VAL A 30 5.01 -15.82 10.84
CA VAL A 30 5.12 -14.42 11.30
C VAL A 30 4.19 -13.53 10.50
N ASN A 31 4.13 -13.73 9.17
CA ASN A 31 3.24 -12.97 8.30
C ASN A 31 1.77 -13.20 8.67
N GLY A 32 1.38 -14.47 8.93
CA GLY A 32 0.01 -14.78 9.37
C GLY A 32 -0.33 -14.21 10.76
N LEU A 33 0.65 -14.04 11.65
CA LEU A 33 0.44 -13.40 12.95
C LEU A 33 0.19 -11.90 12.79
N VAL A 34 1.00 -11.21 11.97
CA VAL A 34 0.85 -9.79 11.68
C VAL A 34 -0.49 -9.53 10.98
N GLU A 35 -0.85 -10.35 9.99
CA GLU A 35 -2.14 -10.28 9.29
C GLU A 35 -3.33 -10.34 10.26
N ASN A 36 -3.36 -11.35 11.15
CA ASN A 36 -4.44 -11.51 12.12
C ASN A 36 -4.56 -10.32 13.09
N GLN A 37 -3.45 -9.66 13.42
CA GLN A 37 -3.46 -8.51 14.31
C GLN A 37 -3.90 -7.23 13.58
N ILE A 38 -3.42 -7.02 12.35
CA ILE A 38 -3.87 -5.92 11.48
C ILE A 38 -5.38 -6.02 11.21
N GLN A 39 -5.91 -7.22 10.98
CA GLN A 39 -7.36 -7.44 10.80
C GLN A 39 -8.17 -7.09 12.07
N LYS A 40 -7.65 -7.38 13.26
CA LYS A 40 -8.30 -7.01 14.53
C LYS A 40 -8.24 -5.51 14.80
N LEU A 41 -7.11 -4.88 14.48
CA LEU A 41 -6.91 -3.44 14.70
C LEU A 41 -7.80 -2.61 13.78
N GLN A 42 -7.97 -3.03 12.53
CA GLN A 42 -8.81 -2.30 11.57
C GLN A 42 -10.22 -1.97 12.03
N SER A 43 -10.90 -2.87 12.76
CA SER A 43 -12.27 -2.58 13.22
C SER A 43 -12.32 -1.43 14.23
N HIS A 44 -11.17 -1.02 14.78
CA HIS A 44 -11.04 0.06 15.75
C HIS A 44 -10.65 1.40 15.12
N TYR A 45 -10.25 1.42 13.83
CA TYR A 45 -9.88 2.66 13.14
C TYR A 45 -10.84 2.97 11.99
N PRO A 46 -11.29 4.23 11.86
CA PRO A 46 -12.13 4.63 10.73
C PRO A 46 -11.36 4.62 9.41
N TYR A 47 -10.05 4.81 9.44
CA TYR A 47 -9.17 4.86 8.27
C TYR A 47 -7.83 4.19 8.58
N VAL A 48 -7.31 3.41 7.62
CA VAL A 48 -5.98 2.79 7.70
C VAL A 48 -5.20 3.13 6.43
N VAL A 49 -4.01 3.69 6.59
CA VAL A 49 -3.10 4.00 5.49
C VAL A 49 -1.94 3.03 5.54
N VAL A 50 -1.66 2.38 4.41
CA VAL A 50 -0.57 1.44 4.27
C VAL A 50 0.40 1.99 3.24
N ASP A 51 1.64 2.27 3.68
CA ASP A 51 2.74 2.61 2.79
C ASP A 51 3.44 1.32 2.35
N ASN A 52 3.43 1.05 1.05
CA ASN A 52 4.08 -0.12 0.47
C ASN A 52 5.11 0.25 -0.60
N GLU A 53 6.17 -0.56 -0.68
CA GLU A 53 7.11 -0.48 -1.81
C GLU A 53 6.41 -0.87 -3.12
N ALA A 54 6.98 -0.43 -4.25
CA ALA A 54 6.50 -0.62 -5.62
C ALA A 54 6.38 -2.09 -6.12
N GLY A 55 6.40 -3.07 -5.22
CA GLY A 55 6.21 -4.50 -5.47
C GLY A 55 5.08 -5.05 -4.60
N MET A 56 3.96 -5.42 -5.22
CA MET A 56 2.80 -6.01 -4.51
C MET A 56 2.82 -7.54 -4.47
N GLU A 57 3.85 -8.18 -5.02
CA GLU A 57 3.95 -9.63 -5.13
C GLU A 57 3.99 -10.33 -3.75
N HIS A 58 4.53 -9.67 -2.74
CA HIS A 58 4.54 -10.15 -1.35
C HIS A 58 3.26 -9.76 -0.56
N ILE A 59 2.57 -8.73 -1.01
CA ILE A 59 1.39 -8.13 -0.34
C ILE A 59 0.10 -8.88 -0.71
N SER A 60 0.07 -9.47 -1.90
CA SER A 60 -1.08 -10.21 -2.46
C SER A 60 -1.49 -11.48 -1.74
N ARG A 61 -0.74 -11.95 -0.75
CA ARG A 61 -1.00 -13.21 -0.06
C ARG A 61 -1.91 -13.10 1.16
N GLY A 62 -2.80 -12.09 1.19
CA GLY A 62 -3.79 -11.89 2.26
C GLY A 62 -3.33 -10.95 3.38
N LEU A 63 -2.09 -10.45 3.34
CA LEU A 63 -1.52 -9.65 4.42
C LEU A 63 -2.27 -8.32 4.64
N LEU A 64 -2.77 -7.72 3.57
CA LEU A 64 -3.49 -6.46 3.64
C LEU A 64 -5.01 -6.69 3.63
N PRO A 65 -5.74 -5.88 4.39
CA PRO A 65 -7.19 -5.89 4.33
C PRO A 65 -7.76 -5.51 2.98
N VAL A 66 -9.09 -5.61 2.90
CA VAL A 66 -9.87 -5.10 1.78
C VAL A 66 -9.48 -3.65 1.51
N MET A 67 -8.69 -3.44 0.45
CA MET A 67 -8.26 -2.13 0.02
C MET A 67 -9.39 -1.46 -0.75
N ASP A 68 -10.00 -0.43 -0.17
CA ASP A 68 -11.06 0.34 -0.83
C ASP A 68 -10.51 1.27 -1.91
N THR A 69 -9.40 1.95 -1.63
CA THR A 69 -8.78 2.93 -2.54
C THR A 69 -7.30 2.66 -2.67
N SER A 70 -6.80 2.68 -3.91
CA SER A 70 -5.37 2.58 -4.21
C SER A 70 -4.87 3.88 -4.84
N ILE A 71 -3.76 4.40 -4.31
CA ILE A 71 -3.13 5.62 -4.81
C ILE A 71 -1.73 5.25 -5.29
N LEU A 72 -1.52 5.30 -6.60
CA LEU A 72 -0.20 5.15 -7.20
C LEU A 72 0.50 6.50 -7.19
N VAL A 73 1.68 6.57 -6.60
CA VAL A 73 2.49 7.80 -6.58
C VAL A 73 3.69 7.61 -7.50
N SER A 74 3.90 8.57 -8.39
CA SER A 74 4.96 8.53 -9.40
C SER A 74 5.58 9.90 -9.62
N ASP A 75 6.84 9.98 -10.06
CA ASP A 75 7.43 11.23 -10.51
C ASP A 75 7.04 11.55 -11.97
N SER A 76 7.28 12.78 -12.42
CA SER A 76 6.94 13.17 -13.81
C SER A 76 7.85 12.56 -14.87
N SER A 77 8.78 11.68 -14.51
CA SER A 77 9.65 11.01 -15.47
C SER A 77 8.91 9.92 -16.24
N ARG A 78 9.31 9.68 -17.48
CA ARG A 78 8.76 8.58 -18.30
C ARG A 78 8.92 7.23 -17.60
N ARG A 79 10.02 7.02 -16.89
CA ARG A 79 10.30 5.78 -16.15
C ARG A 79 9.35 5.63 -14.96
N GLY A 80 9.08 6.71 -14.23
CA GLY A 80 8.10 6.74 -13.14
C GLY A 80 6.71 6.33 -13.60
N VAL A 81 6.19 7.02 -14.62
CA VAL A 81 4.84 6.76 -15.13
C VAL A 81 4.72 5.32 -15.66
N GLN A 82 5.77 4.80 -16.31
CA GLN A 82 5.81 3.40 -16.74
C GLN A 82 5.82 2.43 -15.56
N ALA A 83 6.51 2.75 -14.46
CA ALA A 83 6.49 1.93 -13.25
C ALA A 83 5.10 1.89 -12.62
N ALA A 84 4.42 3.04 -12.51
CA ALA A 84 3.04 3.11 -12.04
C ALA A 84 2.10 2.28 -12.93
N GLY A 85 2.27 2.34 -14.26
CA GLY A 85 1.52 1.50 -15.19
C GLY A 85 1.77 -0.01 -15.02
N ARG A 86 2.99 -0.42 -14.65
CA ARG A 86 3.29 -1.82 -14.31
C ARG A 86 2.61 -2.25 -13.02
N ILE A 87 2.60 -1.40 -12.00
CA ILE A 87 1.92 -1.68 -10.73
C ILE A 87 0.41 -1.81 -10.94
N ALA A 88 -0.19 -0.93 -11.75
CA ALA A 88 -1.61 -1.01 -12.09
C ALA A 88 -1.97 -2.36 -12.76
N ARG A 89 -1.13 -2.85 -13.70
CA ARG A 89 -1.30 -4.19 -14.28
C ARG A 89 -1.10 -5.31 -13.27
N LEU A 90 -0.10 -5.19 -12.40
CA LEU A 90 0.15 -6.16 -11.34
C LEU A 90 -1.05 -6.26 -10.39
N MET A 91 -1.72 -5.15 -10.08
CA MET A 91 -2.96 -5.15 -9.29
C MET A 91 -4.07 -5.96 -9.97
N GLU A 92 -4.25 -5.82 -11.29
CA GLU A 92 -5.21 -6.60 -12.07
C GLU A 92 -4.87 -8.10 -12.06
N GLU A 93 -3.61 -8.46 -12.29
CA GLU A 93 -3.12 -9.85 -12.28
C GLU A 93 -3.31 -10.52 -10.91
N LEU A 94 -3.06 -9.78 -9.83
CA LEU A 94 -3.24 -10.22 -8.45
C LEU A 94 -4.69 -10.13 -7.97
N LYS A 95 -5.63 -9.76 -8.85
CA LYS A 95 -7.07 -9.62 -8.58
C LYS A 95 -7.39 -8.66 -7.43
N PHE A 96 -6.54 -7.66 -7.19
CA PHE A 96 -6.89 -6.54 -6.33
C PHE A 96 -7.97 -5.71 -7.02
N LYS A 97 -9.12 -5.57 -6.37
CA LYS A 97 -10.28 -4.83 -6.89
C LYS A 97 -10.66 -3.68 -5.95
N PRO A 98 -9.81 -2.65 -5.81
CA PRO A 98 -10.20 -1.45 -5.09
C PRO A 98 -11.39 -0.78 -5.80
N LYS A 99 -12.23 -0.10 -5.02
CA LYS A 99 -13.36 0.69 -5.54
C LYS A 99 -12.87 1.88 -6.35
N GLN A 100 -11.70 2.41 -6.01
CA GLN A 100 -11.09 3.54 -6.70
C GLN A 100 -9.58 3.37 -6.85
N VAL A 101 -9.06 3.72 -8.03
CA VAL A 101 -7.62 3.80 -8.32
C VAL A 101 -7.29 5.22 -8.76
N GLY A 102 -6.32 5.84 -8.10
CA GLY A 102 -5.81 7.16 -8.42
C GLY A 102 -4.32 7.14 -8.76
N LEU A 103 -3.88 8.05 -9.61
CA LEU A 103 -2.46 8.29 -9.91
C LEU A 103 -2.09 9.73 -9.51
N ILE A 104 -1.11 9.87 -8.63
CA ILE A 104 -0.53 11.15 -8.23
C ILE A 104 0.84 11.27 -8.90
N ILE A 105 0.98 12.29 -9.76
CA ILE A 105 2.29 12.69 -10.30
C ILE A 105 2.90 13.70 -9.31
N ASN A 106 3.80 13.19 -8.48
CA ASN A 106 4.58 13.98 -7.54
C ASN A 106 5.77 14.67 -8.24
N ARG A 107 6.26 15.77 -7.67
CA ARG A 107 7.40 16.56 -8.17
C ARG A 107 7.26 16.97 -9.65
N ALA A 108 6.03 17.14 -10.12
CA ALA A 108 5.77 17.63 -11.46
C ALA A 108 6.19 19.11 -11.57
N PRO A 109 6.91 19.51 -12.63
CA PRO A 109 7.14 20.93 -12.91
C PRO A 109 5.79 21.64 -13.10
N GLU A 110 5.71 22.94 -12.77
CA GLU A 110 4.46 23.73 -12.85
C GLU A 110 3.75 23.60 -14.21
N VAL A 111 4.52 23.50 -15.29
CA VAL A 111 4.03 23.31 -16.67
C VAL A 111 3.19 22.05 -16.84
N CYS A 112 3.34 21.05 -15.96
CA CYS A 112 2.63 19.78 -16.01
C CYS A 112 1.42 19.70 -15.04
N LYS A 113 1.12 20.75 -14.27
CA LYS A 113 0.08 20.70 -13.22
C LYS A 113 -1.37 20.73 -13.71
N GLU A 114 -1.62 20.80 -15.02
CA GLU A 114 -2.96 20.70 -15.58
C GLU A 114 -3.15 19.45 -16.42
N ARG A 115 -3.76 18.42 -15.80
CA ARG A 115 -4.60 17.42 -16.49
C ARG A 115 -5.32 16.52 -15.49
N LYS A 116 -6.58 16.84 -15.19
CA LYS A 116 -7.53 15.82 -14.72
C LYS A 116 -7.94 14.98 -15.93
N ARG A 117 -7.16 13.95 -16.26
CA ARG A 117 -7.66 12.86 -17.11
C ARG A 117 -7.95 11.68 -16.21
N SER A 118 -9.23 11.48 -15.94
CA SER A 118 -9.75 10.23 -15.42
C SER A 118 -9.24 9.11 -16.32
N ILE A 119 -8.36 8.25 -15.81
CA ILE A 119 -7.98 7.02 -16.49
C ILE A 119 -9.14 6.06 -16.24
N ASN A 120 -10.17 6.17 -17.09
CA ASN A 120 -11.21 5.15 -17.18
C ASN A 120 -10.72 4.11 -18.19
N HIS A 121 -10.40 2.92 -17.71
CA HIS A 121 -10.47 1.69 -18.48
C HIS A 121 -11.33 0.70 -17.70
#